data_AF-A0A9Q1M589-F1
#
_entry.id   AF-A0A9Q1M589-F1
#
_cell.length_a   1.000
_cell.length_b   1.000
_cell.length_c   1.000
_cell.angle_alpha   90.00
_cell.angle_beta   90.00
_cell.angle_gamma   90.00
#
_symmetry.space_group_name_H-M   'P 1'
#
loop_
_entity.id
_entity.type
_entity.pdbx_description
1 polymer ?
#
loop_
_entity_poly.entity_id
_entity_poly.type
_entity_poly.pdbx_seq_one_letter_code
_entity_poly.pdbx_strand_id
1 'polypeptide(L)'
;MPPKQEQKRLSVPGCVKLTIDGILSNLKILKTAGKTRLKYLGIYGLFGVTNQHIEEIKLLTGVDDSKLPTTRKPQIFGGDQLRITSDDDRATDIEVCPKCQQLELVYDCPSESCQKKQSAIQLCRACTTCIARCFNCECCLNNCDYEELFSFELLCLDCWRKPWGSQEKEQKMTFCEKTTTVHNEDSYRFFLCG
;
A
#
# COMPACT_ATOMS: atom_id res chain seq x y z
N MET A 1 -4.99 29.58 -17.06
CA MET A 1 -4.43 28.32 -16.53
C MET A 1 -3.88 28.61 -15.14
N PRO A 2 -4.57 28.20 -14.06
CA PRO A 2 -4.09 28.47 -12.70
C PRO A 2 -2.80 27.69 -12.43
N PRO A 3 -1.86 28.24 -11.62
CA PRO A 3 -0.61 27.56 -11.32
C PRO A 3 -0.89 26.28 -10.54
N LYS A 4 -0.31 25.15 -10.98
CA LYS A 4 -0.29 23.90 -10.23
C LYS A 4 0.36 24.18 -8.87
N GLN A 5 -0.39 24.08 -7.78
CA GLN A 5 0.17 24.21 -6.44
C GLN A 5 1.17 23.06 -6.20
N GLU A 6 2.43 23.37 -5.92
CA GLU A 6 3.41 22.38 -5.43
C GLU A 6 2.91 21.78 -4.12
N GLN A 7 2.51 20.51 -4.17
CA GLN A 7 2.15 19.72 -3.00
C GLN A 7 3.43 19.28 -2.29
N LYS A 8 3.75 19.91 -1.15
CA LYS A 8 4.90 19.51 -0.34
C LYS A 8 4.54 18.21 0.40
N ARG A 9 5.24 17.13 0.06
CA ARG A 9 5.13 15.79 0.66
C ARG A 9 6.46 15.45 1.32
N LEU A 10 6.40 14.84 2.50
CA LEU A 10 7.56 14.30 3.20
C LEU A 10 7.28 12.82 3.43
N SER A 11 8.26 11.96 3.18
CA SER A 11 8.16 10.53 3.46
C SER A 11 9.45 10.08 4.13
N VAL A 12 9.32 9.41 5.27
CA VAL A 12 10.44 8.88 6.07
C VAL A 12 10.19 7.41 6.44
N PRO A 13 9.94 6.54 5.45
CA PRO A 13 9.54 5.16 5.72
C PRO A 13 10.69 4.38 6.36
N GLY A 14 10.37 3.50 7.30
CA GLY A 14 11.34 2.59 7.93
C GLY A 14 12.47 3.29 8.70
N CYS A 15 12.34 4.58 8.99
CA CYS A 15 13.34 5.36 9.71
C CYS A 15 13.27 5.06 11.22
N VAL A 16 13.67 3.86 11.63
CA VAL A 16 13.52 3.33 13.00
C VAL A 16 14.19 4.16 14.10
N LYS A 17 15.14 5.04 13.74
CA LYS A 17 15.79 5.97 14.68
C LYS A 17 14.99 7.25 14.92
N LEU A 18 13.99 7.54 14.10
CA LEU A 18 13.09 8.66 14.29
C LEU A 18 11.91 8.23 15.18
N THR A 19 11.53 9.10 16.10
CA THR A 19 10.31 8.93 16.89
C THR A 19 9.19 9.77 16.28
N ILE A 20 7.97 9.24 16.34
CA ILE A 20 6.79 9.97 15.88
C ILE A 20 6.61 11.30 16.63
N ASP A 21 6.87 11.31 17.94
CA ASP A 21 6.83 12.53 18.76
C ASP A 21 7.87 13.58 18.30
N GLY A 22 9.07 13.13 17.94
CA GLY A 22 10.11 14.01 17.41
C GLY A 22 9.69 14.64 16.09
N ILE A 23 9.05 13.87 15.20
CA ILE A 23 8.51 14.37 13.94
C ILE A 23 7.40 15.38 14.19
N LEU A 24 6.42 15.05 15.05
CA LEU A 24 5.29 15.92 15.40
C LEU A 24 5.74 17.24 16.02
N SER A 25 6.72 17.20 16.93
CA SER A 25 7.32 18.40 17.53
C SER A 25 7.92 19.33 16.47
N ASN A 26 8.69 18.78 15.52
CA ASN A 26 9.25 19.57 14.42
C ASN A 26 8.15 20.14 13.50
N LEU A 27 7.11 19.35 13.20
CA LEU A 27 5.98 19.82 12.39
C LEU A 27 5.23 20.98 13.06
N LYS A 28 5.01 20.93 14.38
CA LYS A 28 4.42 22.03 15.16
C LYS A 28 5.25 23.31 15.07
N ILE A 29 6.57 23.21 15.21
CA ILE A 29 7.49 24.35 15.09
C ILE A 29 7.41 24.94 13.68
N LEU A 30 7.47 24.10 12.64
CA LEU A 30 7.38 24.54 11.25
C LEU A 30 6.03 25.20 10.92
N LYS A 31 4.94 24.69 11.48
CA LYS A 31 3.59 25.24 11.32
C LYS A 31 3.46 26.61 11.99
N THR A 32 3.93 26.72 13.22
CA THR A 32 3.92 27.99 13.98
C THR A 32 4.77 29.06 13.31
N ALA A 33 5.90 28.67 12.70
CA ALA A 33 6.75 29.58 11.94
C ALA A 33 6.16 30.01 10.59
N GLY A 34 4.99 29.49 10.19
CA GLY A 34 4.39 29.75 8.87
C GLY A 34 5.17 29.13 7.70
N LYS A 35 6.07 28.18 7.97
CA LYS A 35 7.06 27.66 7.00
C LYS A 35 6.63 26.38 6.31
N THR A 36 5.63 25.66 6.84
CA THR A 36 5.19 24.39 6.26
C THR A 36 3.83 24.50 5.57
N ARG A 37 3.78 23.97 4.35
CA ARG A 37 2.55 23.66 3.60
C ARG A 37 2.47 22.15 3.36
N LEU A 38 2.98 21.36 4.30
CA LEU A 38 3.02 19.90 4.20
C LEU A 38 1.59 19.38 4.17
N LYS A 39 1.23 18.68 3.10
CA LYS A 39 -0.09 18.04 2.95
C LYS A 39 -0.06 16.55 3.29
N TYR A 40 1.12 15.94 3.22
CA TYR A 40 1.29 14.49 3.31
C TYR A 40 2.57 14.14 4.08
N LEU A 41 2.47 13.18 5.00
CA LEU A 41 3.56 12.62 5.78
C LEU A 41 3.54 11.08 5.73
N GLY A 42 4.50 10.50 5.01
CA GLY A 42 4.72 9.05 4.98
C GLY A 42 5.55 8.61 6.19
N ILE A 43 5.00 7.72 7.02
CA ILE A 43 5.57 7.28 8.30
C ILE A 43 5.50 5.76 8.48
N TYR A 44 5.17 4.99 7.45
CA TYR A 44 5.15 3.55 7.56
C TYR A 44 6.51 3.01 8.06
N GLY A 45 6.47 2.02 8.96
CA GLY A 45 7.66 1.42 9.56
C GLY A 45 8.27 2.22 10.72
N LEU A 46 7.66 3.33 11.15
CA LEU A 46 7.95 3.92 12.45
C LEU A 46 7.30 3.11 13.58
N PHE A 47 8.03 2.91 14.68
CA PHE A 47 7.52 2.20 15.85
C PHE A 47 6.67 3.10 16.75
N GLY A 48 5.67 2.50 17.40
CA GLY A 48 4.87 3.18 18.44
C GLY A 48 3.89 4.23 17.91
N VAL A 49 3.54 4.18 16.62
CA VAL A 49 2.51 5.08 16.07
C VAL A 49 1.13 4.68 16.62
N THR A 50 0.34 5.67 17.05
CA THR A 50 -0.98 5.47 17.66
C THR A 50 -2.02 6.27 16.88
N ASN A 51 -3.31 5.97 17.09
CA ASN A 51 -4.40 6.74 16.47
C ASN A 51 -4.34 8.23 16.85
N GLN A 52 -3.90 8.57 18.07
CA GLN A 52 -3.74 9.96 18.49
C GLN A 52 -2.69 10.69 17.65
N HIS A 53 -1.57 10.03 17.33
CA HIS A 53 -0.56 10.59 16.44
C HIS A 53 -1.12 10.84 15.03
N ILE A 54 -1.97 9.94 14.53
CA ILE A 54 -2.59 10.08 13.21
C ILE A 54 -3.54 11.27 13.16
N GLU A 55 -4.39 11.43 14.17
CA GLU A 55 -5.27 12.59 14.28
C GLU A 55 -4.47 13.89 14.39
N GLU A 56 -3.36 13.88 15.14
CA GLU A 56 -2.48 15.03 15.23
C GLU A 56 -1.83 15.39 13.87
N ILE A 57 -1.39 14.39 13.10
CA ILE A 57 -0.86 14.62 11.74
C ILE A 57 -1.91 15.29 10.86
N LYS A 58 -3.15 14.78 10.84
CA LYS A 58 -4.25 15.38 10.04
C LYS A 58 -4.47 16.85 10.39
N LEU A 59 -4.48 17.17 11.68
CA LEU A 59 -4.59 18.56 12.16
C LEU A 59 -3.41 19.41 11.70
N LEU A 60 -2.19 18.87 11.75
CA LEU A 60 -0.98 19.60 11.36
C LEU A 60 -0.88 19.82 9.84
N THR A 61 -1.30 18.84 9.03
CA THR A 61 -1.31 18.94 7.56
C THR A 61 -2.53 19.69 7.01
N GLY A 62 -3.55 19.92 7.83
CA GLY A 62 -4.76 20.64 7.43
C GLY A 62 -5.65 19.82 6.48
N VAL A 63 -5.49 18.49 6.51
CA VAL A 63 -6.36 17.56 5.79
C VAL A 63 -7.63 17.38 6.61
N ASP A 64 -8.77 17.68 5.98
CA ASP A 64 -10.09 17.60 6.59
C ASP A 64 -10.78 16.32 6.12
N ASP A 65 -11.03 15.39 7.05
CA ASP A 65 -11.69 14.11 6.75
C ASP A 65 -13.11 14.32 6.15
N SER A 66 -13.76 15.45 6.42
CA SER A 66 -15.09 15.78 5.86
C SER A 66 -15.06 16.15 4.37
N LYS A 67 -13.88 16.43 3.82
CA LYS A 67 -13.67 16.77 2.40
C LYS A 67 -13.06 15.63 1.60
N LEU A 68 -12.67 14.54 2.26
CA LEU A 68 -12.15 13.37 1.56
C LEU A 68 -13.28 12.79 0.69
N PRO A 69 -13.06 12.57 -0.61
CA PRO A 69 -14.07 11.99 -1.48
C PRO A 69 -14.57 10.67 -0.89
N THR A 70 -15.88 10.46 -0.94
CA THR A 70 -16.56 9.22 -0.52
C THR A 70 -15.98 7.99 -1.22
N THR A 71 -15.35 8.18 -2.38
CA THR A 71 -14.54 7.21 -3.10
C THR A 71 -13.07 7.58 -3.02
N ARG A 72 -12.35 7.01 -2.03
CA ARG A 72 -10.89 7.08 -1.96
C ARG A 72 -10.28 6.31 -3.14
N LYS A 73 -9.18 6.82 -3.72
CA LYS A 73 -8.44 6.09 -4.76
C LYS A 73 -7.88 4.79 -4.15
N PRO A 74 -7.95 3.66 -4.88
CA PRO A 74 -7.43 2.40 -4.38
C PRO A 74 -5.91 2.49 -4.19
N GLN A 75 -5.42 2.03 -3.04
CA GLN A 75 -3.97 1.91 -2.79
C GLN A 75 -3.49 0.58 -3.34
N ILE A 76 -2.51 0.57 -4.24
CA ILE A 76 -2.00 -0.66 -4.86
C ILE A 76 -0.55 -0.90 -4.41
N PHE A 77 -0.18 -2.17 -4.25
CA PHE A 77 1.06 -2.60 -3.61
C PHE A 77 2.23 -2.59 -4.61
N GLY A 78 2.93 -1.47 -4.76
CA GLY A 78 4.07 -1.38 -5.67
C GLY A 78 5.37 -1.98 -5.10
N GLY A 79 5.97 -2.92 -5.83
CA GLY A 79 7.22 -3.61 -5.44
C GLY A 79 8.52 -2.81 -5.58
N ASP A 80 8.56 -1.73 -6.36
CA ASP A 80 9.81 -0.97 -6.57
C ASP A 80 9.69 0.48 -6.13
N GLN A 81 9.79 0.67 -4.82
CA GLN A 81 9.49 1.89 -4.07
C GLN A 81 8.00 2.02 -3.76
N LEU A 82 7.75 2.44 -2.52
CA LEU A 82 6.58 3.15 -2.03
C LEU A 82 6.28 4.36 -2.92
N ARG A 83 5.95 4.13 -4.19
CA ARG A 83 5.23 5.05 -5.02
C ARG A 83 3.87 5.11 -4.38
N ILE A 84 3.81 5.94 -3.34
CA ILE A 84 2.60 6.57 -2.90
C ILE A 84 2.15 7.40 -4.11
N THR A 85 1.54 6.71 -5.08
CA THR A 85 0.78 7.27 -6.21
C THR A 85 -0.53 7.85 -5.70
N SER A 86 -0.63 8.14 -4.40
CA SER A 86 -1.72 8.90 -3.81
C SER A 86 -1.56 10.35 -4.25
N ASP A 87 -1.98 10.66 -5.47
CA ASP A 87 -2.57 11.94 -5.88
C ASP A 87 -3.96 12.08 -5.21
N ASP A 88 -3.99 11.81 -3.91
CA ASP A 88 -5.16 11.79 -3.05
C ASP A 88 -4.77 12.61 -1.81
N ASP A 89 -5.73 13.36 -1.31
CA ASP A 89 -5.63 14.35 -0.24
C ASP A 89 -5.35 13.76 1.16
N ARG A 90 -5.02 12.46 1.27
CA ARG A 90 -4.60 11.82 2.53
C ARG A 90 -3.44 12.54 3.21
N ALA A 91 -3.49 12.56 4.54
CA ALA A 91 -2.43 13.11 5.37
C ALA A 91 -1.24 12.15 5.56
N THR A 92 -1.44 10.83 5.42
CA THR A 92 -0.43 9.80 5.74
C THR A 92 -0.62 8.53 4.90
N ASP A 93 0.41 7.68 4.82
CA ASP A 93 0.40 6.35 4.19
C ASP A 93 -0.30 5.27 5.01
N ILE A 94 -0.33 5.38 6.33
CA ILE A 94 -0.87 4.31 7.17
C ILE A 94 -2.35 4.51 7.51
N GLU A 95 -3.07 3.41 7.65
CA GLU A 95 -4.49 3.35 7.99
C GLU A 95 -4.76 2.21 8.97
N VAL A 96 -5.90 2.26 9.65
CA VAL A 96 -6.37 1.10 10.42
C VAL A 96 -6.75 -0.01 9.45
N CYS A 97 -6.06 -1.15 9.52
CA CYS A 97 -6.36 -2.30 8.71
C CYS A 97 -7.75 -2.86 9.07
N PRO A 98 -8.68 -3.01 8.11
CA PRO A 98 -10.03 -3.49 8.41
C PRO A 98 -10.07 -4.96 8.90
N LYS A 99 -8.98 -5.72 8.71
CA LYS A 99 -8.89 -7.12 9.15
C LYS A 99 -8.29 -7.28 10.56
N CYS A 100 -7.11 -6.70 10.82
CA CYS A 100 -6.43 -6.85 12.11
C CYS A 100 -6.55 -5.64 13.05
N GLN A 101 -7.17 -4.55 12.59
CA GLN A 101 -7.34 -3.30 13.34
C GLN A 101 -6.02 -2.63 13.78
N GLN A 102 -4.89 -3.01 13.18
CA GLN A 102 -3.59 -2.38 13.40
C GLN A 102 -3.36 -1.22 12.43
N LEU A 103 -2.55 -0.24 12.83
CA LEU A 103 -2.10 0.86 11.98
C LEU A 103 -1.00 0.37 11.03
N GLU A 104 -1.35 0.19 9.77
CA GLU A 104 -0.52 -0.45 8.74
C GLU A 104 -0.69 0.23 7.39
N LEU A 105 0.18 -0.09 6.42
CA LEU A 105 -0.13 0.17 5.01
C LEU A 105 -1.31 -0.71 4.61
N VAL A 106 -2.38 -0.10 4.09
CA VAL A 106 -3.59 -0.81 3.68
C VAL A 106 -3.77 -0.66 2.17
N TYR A 107 -3.80 -1.80 1.48
CA TYR A 107 -3.90 -1.88 0.03
C TYR A 107 -5.23 -2.49 -0.39
N ASP A 108 -5.72 -2.06 -1.54
CA ASP A 108 -6.82 -2.62 -2.31
C ASP A 108 -6.30 -3.56 -3.39
N CYS A 109 -7.11 -4.54 -3.81
CA CYS A 109 -6.77 -5.42 -4.92
C CYS A 109 -7.00 -4.70 -6.27
N PRO A 110 -6.02 -4.69 -7.19
CA PRO A 110 -6.22 -4.11 -8.52
C PRO A 110 -7.10 -4.98 -9.42
N SER A 111 -7.34 -6.25 -9.07
CA SER A 111 -8.18 -7.15 -9.87
C SER A 111 -9.64 -6.68 -9.92
N GLU A 112 -10.20 -6.54 -11.12
CA GLU A 112 -11.58 -6.09 -11.31
C GLU A 112 -12.61 -6.97 -10.60
N SER A 113 -12.36 -8.27 -10.52
CA SER A 113 -13.26 -9.21 -9.82
C SER A 113 -13.37 -8.93 -8.33
N CYS A 114 -12.29 -8.42 -7.72
CA CYS A 114 -12.21 -8.12 -6.31
C CYS A 114 -12.91 -6.79 -6.05
N GLN A 115 -12.85 -5.87 -7.01
CA GLN A 115 -13.54 -4.58 -6.97
C GLN A 115 -15.05 -4.70 -7.21
N LYS A 116 -15.50 -5.66 -8.03
CA LYS A 116 -16.93 -5.88 -8.35
C LYS A 116 -17.72 -6.57 -7.22
N LYS A 117 -17.06 -7.11 -6.19
CA LYS A 117 -17.72 -7.82 -5.07
C LYS A 117 -18.20 -6.82 -4.01
N GLN A 118 -19.49 -6.49 -4.04
CA GLN A 118 -20.12 -5.43 -3.23
C GLN A 118 -20.31 -5.74 -1.72
N SER A 119 -20.04 -6.96 -1.24
CA SER A 119 -20.19 -7.25 0.19
C SER A 119 -18.98 -6.76 0.99
N ALA A 120 -19.22 -6.00 2.07
CA ALA A 120 -18.18 -5.47 2.97
C ALA A 120 -17.21 -6.53 3.54
N ILE A 121 -17.59 -7.81 3.52
CA ILE A 121 -16.78 -8.95 3.99
C ILE A 121 -15.80 -9.46 2.89
N GLN A 122 -15.93 -9.00 1.64
CA GLN A 122 -15.10 -9.44 0.50
C GLN A 122 -14.33 -8.32 -0.21
N LEU A 123 -14.26 -7.11 0.37
CA LEU A 123 -13.33 -6.11 -0.12
C LEU A 123 -11.92 -6.62 0.16
N CYS A 124 -11.17 -6.91 -0.90
CA CYS A 124 -9.77 -7.29 -0.83
C CYS A 124 -8.91 -6.06 -0.49
N ARG A 125 -9.23 -5.45 0.65
CA ARG A 125 -8.62 -4.27 1.26
C ARG A 125 -8.04 -4.68 2.61
N ALA A 126 -6.72 -4.69 2.76
CA ALA A 126 -6.05 -5.05 4.02
C ALA A 126 -4.56 -4.70 3.96
N CYS A 127 -3.88 -4.85 5.10
CA CYS A 127 -2.41 -4.83 5.15
C CYS A 127 -1.77 -6.08 4.55
N THR A 128 -0.46 -5.99 4.30
CA THR A 128 0.37 -7.05 3.70
C THR A 128 0.40 -8.32 4.54
N THR A 129 0.30 -8.22 5.87
CA THR A 129 0.22 -9.38 6.77
C THR A 129 -1.14 -10.08 6.70
N CYS A 130 -2.23 -9.34 6.48
CA CYS A 130 -3.59 -9.90 6.50
C CYS A 130 -4.02 -10.48 5.15
N ILE A 131 -3.50 -9.99 4.04
CA ILE A 131 -3.74 -10.53 2.70
C ILE A 131 -2.42 -10.58 1.94
N ALA A 132 -1.98 -11.79 1.64
CA ALA A 132 -0.87 -12.08 0.75
C ALA A 132 -1.17 -11.56 -0.67
N ARG A 133 -0.19 -10.90 -1.28
CA ARG A 133 -0.30 -10.28 -2.61
C ARG A 133 0.89 -10.65 -3.48
N CYS A 134 0.64 -10.77 -4.78
CA CYS A 134 1.68 -10.95 -5.76
C CYS A 134 2.56 -9.68 -5.83
N PHE A 135 3.87 -9.82 -5.75
CA PHE A 135 4.84 -8.73 -5.85
C PHE A 135 4.78 -8.01 -7.20
N ASN A 136 4.43 -8.72 -8.28
CA ASN A 136 4.44 -8.17 -9.63
C ASN A 136 3.07 -7.59 -10.06
N CYS A 137 1.96 -8.33 -9.87
CA CYS A 137 0.63 -7.86 -10.28
C CYS A 137 -0.21 -7.28 -9.14
N GLU A 138 0.31 -7.30 -7.91
CA GLU A 138 -0.27 -6.67 -6.71
C GLU A 138 -1.65 -7.23 -6.29
N CYS A 139 -2.15 -8.21 -7.04
CA CYS A 139 -3.39 -8.94 -6.80
C CYS A 139 -3.26 -9.85 -5.58
N CYS A 140 -4.36 -10.00 -4.85
CA CYS A 140 -4.44 -10.94 -3.74
C CYS A 140 -4.26 -12.38 -4.23
N LEU A 141 -3.53 -13.17 -3.46
CA LEU A 141 -3.21 -14.57 -3.79
C LEU A 141 -4.26 -15.57 -3.28
N ASN A 142 -5.47 -15.11 -2.94
CA ASN A 142 -6.55 -15.97 -2.46
C ASN A 142 -6.93 -17.00 -3.53
N ASN A 143 -6.64 -18.27 -3.26
CA ASN A 143 -6.87 -19.40 -4.17
C ASN A 143 -6.07 -19.33 -5.49
N CYS A 144 -4.90 -18.70 -5.47
CA CYS A 144 -3.97 -18.73 -6.60
C CYS A 144 -2.67 -19.39 -6.16
N ASP A 145 -2.12 -20.24 -7.02
CA ASP A 145 -0.79 -20.81 -6.81
C ASP A 145 0.26 -19.71 -6.90
N TYR A 146 1.23 -19.76 -5.99
CA TYR A 146 2.30 -18.78 -5.91
C TYR A 146 3.63 -19.44 -5.53
N GLU A 147 4.71 -18.77 -5.89
CA GLU A 147 6.07 -19.09 -5.49
C GLU A 147 6.55 -18.03 -4.49
N GLU A 148 7.25 -18.45 -3.44
CA GLU A 148 7.93 -17.54 -2.53
C GLU A 148 9.34 -17.24 -3.07
N LEU A 149 9.62 -15.96 -3.29
CA LEU A 149 10.93 -15.48 -3.69
C LEU A 149 11.85 -15.43 -2.48
N PHE A 150 13.16 -15.50 -2.72
CA PHE A 150 14.18 -15.40 -1.66
C PHE A 150 14.06 -14.15 -0.78
N SER A 151 13.46 -13.08 -1.31
CA SER A 151 13.17 -11.81 -0.63
C SER A 151 11.95 -11.85 0.30
N PHE A 152 11.35 -13.03 0.55
CA PHE A 152 10.05 -13.20 1.24
C PHE A 152 8.87 -12.53 0.50
N GLU A 153 9.06 -12.24 -0.78
CA GLU A 153 8.03 -11.72 -1.67
C GLU A 153 7.30 -12.88 -2.33
N LEU A 154 5.99 -12.75 -2.55
CA LEU A 154 5.19 -13.80 -3.15
C LEU A 154 4.90 -13.47 -4.62
N LEU A 155 5.08 -14.43 -5.53
CA LEU A 155 4.83 -14.23 -6.95
C LEU A 155 3.80 -15.25 -7.45
N CYS A 156 2.67 -14.80 -8.00
CA CYS A 156 1.70 -15.74 -8.56
C CYS A 156 2.27 -16.45 -9.79
N LEU A 157 1.83 -17.69 -10.04
CA LEU A 157 2.29 -18.48 -11.19
C LEU A 157 2.05 -17.78 -12.54
N ASP A 158 0.99 -16.98 -12.66
CA ASP A 158 0.73 -16.21 -13.89
C ASP A 158 1.82 -15.17 -14.17
N CYS A 159 2.32 -14.51 -13.11
CA CYS A 159 3.44 -13.57 -13.20
C CYS A 159 4.77 -14.31 -13.38
N TRP A 160 4.94 -15.47 -12.75
CA TRP A 160 6.12 -16.31 -12.96
C TRP A 160 6.25 -16.78 -14.41
N ARG A 161 5.15 -17.19 -15.03
CA ARG A 161 5.11 -17.64 -16.44
C ARG A 161 5.33 -16.51 -17.44
N LYS A 162 5.25 -15.25 -17.00
CA LYS A 162 5.51 -14.05 -17.82
C LYS A 162 6.46 -13.10 -17.07
N PRO A 163 7.75 -13.48 -16.91
CA PRO A 163 8.72 -12.59 -16.28
C PRO A 163 8.80 -11.27 -17.05
N TRP A 164 9.11 -10.17 -16.34
CA TRP A 164 9.27 -8.83 -16.91
C TRP A 164 10.02 -8.86 -18.26
N GLY A 165 9.29 -8.70 -19.38
CA GLY A 165 9.88 -8.78 -20.72
C GLY A 165 8.90 -8.80 -21.89
N SER A 166 7.67 -9.27 -21.70
CA SER A 166 6.63 -9.23 -22.75
C SER A 166 5.59 -8.15 -22.46
N GLN A 167 5.98 -6.87 -22.60
CA GLN A 167 4.98 -5.82 -22.85
C GLN A 167 4.44 -5.97 -24.27
N GLU A 168 3.53 -6.92 -24.47
CA GLU A 168 2.54 -6.77 -25.53
C GLU A 168 1.24 -6.32 -24.87
N LYS A 169 0.83 -5.13 -25.28
CA LYS A 169 -0.45 -4.53 -24.93
C LYS A 169 -1.55 -5.50 -25.32
N GLU A 170 -2.15 -6.19 -24.36
CA GLU A 170 -3.53 -6.63 -24.53
C GLU A 170 -4.25 -6.61 -23.19
N GLN A 171 -5.17 -5.64 -23.11
CA GLN A 171 -6.23 -5.59 -22.12
C GLN A 171 -7.10 -6.82 -22.27
N LYS A 172 -6.77 -7.89 -21.54
CA LYS A 172 -7.72 -8.97 -21.24
C LYS A 172 -7.27 -9.77 -20.01
N MET A 173 -7.30 -9.12 -18.84
CA MET A 173 -7.15 -9.86 -17.58
C MET A 173 -8.43 -10.68 -17.33
N THR A 174 -8.38 -11.93 -17.76
CA THR A 174 -9.34 -12.97 -17.37
C THR A 174 -8.69 -13.84 -16.29
N PHE A 175 -9.54 -14.49 -15.52
CA PHE A 175 -9.43 -14.70 -14.09
C PHE A 175 -8.49 -15.83 -13.64
N CYS A 176 -8.05 -15.78 -12.37
CA CYS A 176 -7.56 -16.96 -11.65
C CYS A 176 -8.77 -17.90 -11.49
N GLU A 177 -8.97 -18.78 -12.49
CA GLU A 177 -10.01 -19.80 -12.47
C GLU A 177 -9.57 -20.96 -11.59
N LYS A 178 -10.55 -21.48 -10.86
CA LYS A 178 -10.40 -22.51 -9.82
C LYS A 178 -9.61 -23.70 -10.34
N THR A 179 -8.43 -23.94 -9.80
CA THR A 179 -7.80 -25.26 -9.85
C THR A 179 -7.78 -25.89 -8.48
N THR A 180 -8.29 -27.11 -8.45
CA THR A 180 -8.41 -28.01 -7.32
C THR A 180 -7.05 -28.25 -6.69
N THR A 181 -7.02 -28.19 -5.35
CA THR A 181 -5.93 -28.59 -4.47
C THR A 181 -5.15 -29.80 -4.97
N VAL A 182 -3.83 -29.62 -5.15
CA VAL A 182 -2.83 -30.65 -4.89
C VAL A 182 -1.66 -29.98 -4.16
N HIS A 183 -1.60 -30.19 -2.85
CA HIS A 183 -0.37 -29.99 -2.09
C HIS A 183 0.60 -31.08 -2.59
N ASN A 184 1.66 -30.70 -3.29
CA ASN A 184 2.69 -31.66 -3.70
C ASN A 184 4.06 -31.18 -3.22
N GLU A 185 4.85 -32.17 -2.81
CA GLU A 185 6.01 -32.11 -1.93
C GLU A 185 7.10 -31.10 -2.32
N ASP A 186 7.70 -30.54 -1.27
CA ASP A 186 8.72 -29.49 -1.28
C ASP A 186 9.92 -29.83 -2.18
N SER A 187 10.03 -29.11 -3.29
CA SER A 187 11.25 -29.03 -4.09
C SER A 187 11.71 -27.58 -4.14
N TYR A 188 12.47 -27.16 -3.14
CA TYR A 188 13.07 -25.83 -3.11
C TYR A 188 14.12 -25.72 -4.21
N ARG A 189 13.81 -24.93 -5.24
CA ARG A 189 14.73 -24.62 -6.34
C ARG A 189 15.27 -23.21 -6.13
N PHE A 190 16.44 -23.12 -5.52
CA PHE A 190 17.15 -21.87 -5.29
C PHE A 190 17.68 -21.30 -6.61
N PHE A 191 17.41 -20.02 -6.88
CA PHE A 191 18.08 -19.28 -7.95
C PHE A 191 18.52 -17.90 -7.47
N LEU A 192 19.79 -17.60 -7.69
CA LEU A 192 20.40 -16.29 -7.48
C LEU A 192 20.34 -15.54 -8.82
N CYS A 193 19.60 -14.44 -8.89
CA CYS A 193 19.73 -13.49 -10.00
C CYS A 193 20.84 -12.50 -9.66
N GLY A 194 21.92 -12.52 -10.45
CA GLY A 194 22.96 -11.49 -10.48
C GLY A 194 22.75 -10.51 -11.62
#